data_AF-A0A847MDY1-F1
#
_entry.id   AF-A0A847MDY1-F1
#
_cell.length_a   1.000
_cell.length_b   1.000
_cell.length_c   1.000
_cell.angle_alpha   90.00
_cell.angle_beta   90.00
_cell.angle_gamma   90.00
#
_symmetry.space_group_name_H-M   'P 1'
#
loop_
_entity.id
_entity.type
_entity.pdbx_description
1 polymer ?
#
loop_
_entity_poly.entity_id
_entity_poly.type
_entity_poly.pdbx_seq_one_letter_code
_entity_poly.pdbx_strand_id
1 'polypeptide(L)' 'MNIEELSVKTIRMLALDTIQKANSGHPGLPLGAAPMTYAIFKK' A
#
# COMPACT_ATOMS: atom_id res chain seq x y z
N MET A 1 -7.38 -12.97 11.45
CA MET A 1 -6.84 -11.97 10.50
C MET A 1 -5.50 -11.52 11.04
N ASN A 2 -4.40 -11.69 10.29
CA ASN A 2 -3.06 -11.34 10.75
C ASN A 2 -2.84 -9.81 10.65
N ILE A 3 -2.25 -9.17 11.67
CA ILE A 3 -1.95 -7.74 11.66
C ILE A 3 -1.01 -7.40 10.50
N GLU A 4 -0.04 -8.25 10.18
CA GLU A 4 0.89 -8.01 9.07
C GLU A 4 0.17 -7.92 7.73
N GLU A 5 -0.78 -8.85 7.51
CA GLU A 5 -1.58 -8.87 6.29
C GLU A 5 -2.54 -7.68 6.23
N LEU A 6 -3.11 -7.28 7.37
CA LEU A 6 -3.94 -6.08 7.47
C LEU A 6 -3.12 -4.83 7.13
N SER A 7 -1.92 -4.66 7.71
CA SER A 7 -1.04 -3.52 7.43
C SER A 7 -0.67 -3.40 5.97
N VAL A 8 -0.30 -4.52 5.32
CA VAL A 8 0.01 -4.53 3.87
C VAL A 8 -1.22 -4.14 3.05
N LYS A 9 -2.41 -4.67 3.37
CA LYS A 9 -3.67 -4.28 2.70
C LYS A 9 -3.98 -2.79 2.90
N THR A 10 -3.77 -2.26 4.11
CA THR A 10 -3.96 -0.84 4.40
C THR A 10 -3.04 0.04 3.56
N ILE A 11 -1.75 -0.29 3.41
CA ILE A 11 -0.82 0.45 2.56
C ILE A 11 -1.31 0.50 1.11
N ARG A 12 -1.81 -0.62 0.59
CA ARG A 12 -2.37 -0.69 -0.77
C ARG A 12 -3.58 0.21 -0.94
N MET A 13 -4.54 0.15 -0.03
CA MET A 13 -5.77 0.94 -0.12
C MET A 13 -5.48 2.44 0.00
N LEU A 14 -4.63 2.86 0.93
CA LEU A 14 -4.25 4.27 1.07
C LEU A 14 -3.55 4.83 -0.18
N ALA A 15 -2.69 4.03 -0.80
CA ALA A 15 -2.05 4.42 -2.05
C ALA A 15 -3.06 4.56 -3.20
N LEU A 16 -4.00 3.62 -3.31
CA LEU A 16 -5.10 3.70 -4.28
C LEU A 16 -5.97 4.93 -4.06
N ASP A 17 -6.41 5.18 -2.83
CA ASP A 17 -7.25 6.33 -2.51
C ASP A 17 -6.56 7.66 -2.84
N THR A 18 -5.26 7.76 -2.59
CA THR A 18 -4.47 8.96 -2.91
C THR A 18 -4.38 9.18 -4.42
N ILE A 19 -4.12 8.12 -5.19
CA ILE A 19 -4.04 8.19 -6.66
C ILE A 19 -5.40 8.53 -7.26
N GLN A 20 -6.47 7.88 -6.77
CA GLN A 20 -7.84 8.16 -7.19
C GLN A 20 -8.22 9.62 -6.88
N LYS A 21 -7.91 10.12 -5.69
CA LYS A 21 -8.16 11.50 -5.29
C LYS A 21 -7.36 12.50 -6.15
N ALA A 22 -6.13 12.15 -6.53
CA ALA A 22 -5.30 12.98 -7.41
C ALA A 22 -5.72 12.90 -8.89
N ASN A 23 -6.61 11.96 -9.26
CA ASN A 23 -7.01 11.64 -10.63
C ASN A 23 -5.80 11.40 -11.57
N SER A 24 -4.66 10.99 -11.00
CA SER A 24 -3.39 10.86 -11.69
C SER A 24 -2.41 10.03 -10.84
N GLY A 25 -1.67 9.13 -11.49
CA GLY A 25 -0.66 8.29 -10.83
C GLY A 25 -0.59 6.87 -11.40
N HIS A 26 0.33 6.07 -10.85
CA HIS A 26 0.60 4.70 -11.29
C HIS A 26 0.28 3.70 -10.16
N PRO A 27 -0.93 3.10 -10.13
CA PRO A 27 -1.35 2.23 -9.03
C PRO A 27 -0.58 0.89 -8.97
N GLY A 28 0.02 0.45 -10.08
CA GLY A 28 0.71 -0.85 -10.13
C GLY A 28 1.89 -0.98 -9.17
N LEU A 29 2.73 0.06 -9.09
CA LEU A 29 3.93 0.02 -8.23
C LEU A 29 3.59 -0.02 -6.73
N PRO A 30 2.71 0.86 -6.19
CA PRO A 30 2.31 0.79 -4.78
C PRO A 30 1.64 -0.53 -4.39
N LEU A 31 0.86 -1.15 -5.29
CA LEU A 31 0.22 -2.44 -5.02
C LEU A 31 1.23 -3.59 -4.91
N GLY A 32 2.22 -3.60 -5.79
CA GLY A 32 3.29 -4.61 -5.80
C GLY A 32 4.31 -4.41 -4.67
N ALA A 33 4.65 -3.16 -4.37
CA ALA A 33 5.68 -2.81 -3.39
C ALA A 33 5.18 -2.80 -1.93
N ALA A 34 3.87 -2.80 -1.67
CA ALA A 34 3.32 -2.74 -0.31
C ALA A 34 3.92 -3.76 0.69
N PRO A 35 4.16 -5.04 0.35
CA PRO A 35 4.83 -5.98 1.25
C PRO A 35 6.28 -5.60 1.55
N MET A 36 7.01 -5.10 0.55
CA MET A 36 8.39 -4.64 0.70
C MET A 36 8.46 -3.39 1.59
N THR A 37 7.56 -2.43 1.37
CA THR A 37 7.44 -1.24 2.23
C THR A 37 7.13 -1.64 3.67
N TYR A 38 6.21 -2.59 3.88
CA TYR A 38 5.94 -3.08 5.23
C TYR A 38 7.20 -3.71 5.85
N ALA A 39 7.93 -4.56 5.13
CA ALA A 39 9.14 -5.21 5.65
C ALA A 39 10.27 -4.24 6.02
N ILE A 40 10.47 -3.16 5.26
CA ILE A 40 11.54 -2.17 5.52
C ILE A 40 11.21 -1.29 6.73
N PHE A 41 9.94 -0.91 6.91
CA PHE A 41 9.52 0.06 7.91
C PHE A 41 8.88 -0.55 9.16
N LYS A 42 8.59 -1.86 9.15
CA LYS A 42 8.16 -2.61 10.34
C LYS A 42 9.31 -2.62 11.36
N LYS A 43 9.02 -2.11 12.56
CA LYS A 43 9.92 -2.21 13.72
C LYS A 43 9.90 -3.61 14.31
#